data_AF-A0A4Z0GYF1-F1
#
_entry.id   AF-A0A4Z0GYF1-F1
#
_cell.length_a   1.000
_cell.length_b   1.000
_cell.length_c   1.000
_cell.angle_alpha   90.00
_cell.angle_beta   90.00
_cell.angle_gamma   90.00
#
_symmetry.space_group_name_H-M   'P 1'
#
loop_
_entity.id
_entity.type
_entity.pdbx_description
1 polymer ?
#
loop_
_entity_poly.entity_id
_entity_poly.type
_entity_poly.pdbx_seq_one_letter_code
_entity_poly.pdbx_strand_id
1 'polypeptide(L)'
;MNMEIDYQLLLGTDKQTHLLSYGMLSFTLGIMVLLLSDRQLVKTRLRYTWMTIVTLGILEEYRQYFVPDRSAEFLDAMANIIGVTLGILVSLFIFHIVYNTNRFLSKSIAIYLLVLTPMLIGLLVINERPFIAFDQPIQDQFHNLFASIGL
;
A
#
# COMPACT_ATOMS: atom_id res chain seq x y z
N MET A 1 -38.75 -9.98 -8.09
CA MET A 1 -37.65 -9.88 -7.12
C MET A 1 -36.68 -8.86 -7.69
N ASN A 2 -36.79 -7.60 -7.24
CA ASN A 2 -35.87 -6.56 -7.72
C ASN A 2 -34.52 -6.81 -7.07
N MET A 3 -33.50 -7.02 -7.90
CA MET A 3 -32.13 -7.21 -7.47
C MET A 3 -31.54 -5.81 -7.31
N GLU A 4 -31.56 -5.28 -6.09
CA GLU A 4 -30.87 -4.04 -5.75
C GLU A 4 -29.40 -4.38 -5.48
N ILE A 5 -28.51 -3.76 -6.25
CA ILE A 5 -27.06 -3.91 -6.09
C ILE A 5 -26.64 -2.96 -4.97
N ASP A 6 -26.13 -3.51 -3.86
CA ASP A 6 -25.54 -2.71 -2.80
C ASP A 6 -24.11 -2.28 -3.20
N TYR A 7 -24.02 -1.07 -3.76
CA TYR A 7 -22.74 -0.48 -4.16
C TYR A 7 -21.82 -0.18 -2.98
N GLN A 8 -22.36 0.05 -1.78
CA GLN A 8 -21.57 0.33 -0.60
C GLN A 8 -20.88 -0.94 -0.10
N LEU A 9 -21.54 -2.09 -0.18
CA LEU A 9 -20.91 -3.39 0.08
C LEU A 9 -19.81 -3.71 -0.94
N LEU A 10 -20.02 -3.36 -2.21
CA LEU A 10 -19.08 -3.68 -3.30
C LEU A 10 -17.86 -2.75 -3.37
N LEU A 11 -18.03 -1.45 -3.09
CA LEU A 11 -17.01 -0.41 -3.30
C LEU A 11 -16.76 0.45 -2.05
N GLY A 12 -17.12 -0.07 -0.88
CA GLY A 12 -16.96 0.58 0.41
C GLY A 12 -15.54 1.07 0.67
N THR A 13 -15.43 2.05 1.58
CA THR A 13 -14.16 2.64 1.98
C THR A 13 -13.22 1.62 2.65
N ASP A 14 -13.79 0.61 3.29
CA ASP A 14 -13.08 -0.57 3.78
C ASP A 14 -12.37 -1.32 2.64
N LYS A 15 -13.05 -1.62 1.54
CA LYS A 15 -12.49 -2.39 0.41
C LYS A 15 -11.34 -1.63 -0.23
N GLN A 16 -11.49 -0.32 -0.35
CA GLN A 16 -10.45 0.59 -0.83
C GLN A 16 -9.24 0.60 0.11
N THR A 17 -9.48 0.61 1.43
CA THR A 17 -8.41 0.57 2.44
C THR A 17 -7.64 -0.75 2.36
N HIS A 18 -8.34 -1.87 2.23
CA HIS A 18 -7.75 -3.20 2.03
C HIS A 18 -6.90 -3.26 0.75
N LEU A 19 -7.47 -2.83 -0.37
CA LEU A 19 -6.78 -2.75 -1.66
C LEU A 19 -5.49 -1.91 -1.58
N LEU A 20 -5.58 -0.70 -1.03
CA LEU A 20 -4.47 0.24 -0.95
C LEU A 20 -3.39 -0.21 0.04
N SER A 21 -3.79 -0.73 1.22
CA SER A 21 -2.85 -1.15 2.26
C SER A 21 -2.02 -2.35 1.79
N TYR A 22 -2.69 -3.39 1.26
CA TYR A 22 -2.00 -4.56 0.74
C TYR A 22 -1.22 -4.27 -0.54
N GLY A 23 -1.70 -3.33 -1.36
CA GLY A 23 -0.97 -2.83 -2.52
C GLY A 23 0.31 -2.09 -2.15
N MET A 24 0.28 -1.21 -1.14
CA MET A 24 1.46 -0.49 -0.69
C MET A 24 2.48 -1.43 -0.01
N LEU A 25 1.99 -2.39 0.79
CA LEU A 25 2.82 -3.42 1.40
C LEU A 25 3.55 -4.27 0.36
N SER A 26 2.81 -4.82 -0.61
CA SER A 26 3.41 -5.68 -1.63
C SER A 26 4.27 -4.90 -2.62
N PHE A 27 3.95 -3.63 -2.88
CA PHE A 27 4.79 -2.73 -3.65
C PHE A 27 6.16 -2.54 -2.99
N THR A 28 6.16 -2.18 -1.71
CA THR A 28 7.40 -1.95 -0.94
C THR A 28 8.26 -3.21 -0.92
N LEU A 29 7.67 -4.35 -0.57
CA LEU A 29 8.38 -5.63 -0.53
C LEU A 29 8.83 -6.08 -1.92
N GLY A 30 8.03 -5.83 -2.96
CA GLY A 30 8.37 -6.11 -4.34
C GLY A 30 9.61 -5.35 -4.80
N ILE A 31 9.69 -4.05 -4.49
CA ILE A 31 10.89 -3.24 -4.74
C ILE A 31 12.10 -3.78 -3.97
N MET A 32 11.96 -4.13 -2.69
CA MET A 32 13.06 -4.71 -1.91
C MET A 32 13.58 -6.02 -2.53
N VAL A 33 12.68 -6.91 -2.95
CA VAL A 33 13.06 -8.16 -3.63
C VAL A 33 13.80 -7.86 -4.93
N LEU A 34 13.33 -6.91 -5.73
CA LEU A 34 13.95 -6.53 -7.00
C LEU A 34 15.34 -5.91 -6.83
N LEU A 35 15.57 -5.15 -5.75
CA LEU A 35 16.85 -4.51 -5.47
C LEU A 35 17.88 -5.46 -4.83
N LEU A 36 17.44 -6.42 -4.01
CA LEU A 36 18.31 -7.25 -3.17
C LEU A 36 18.52 -8.68 -3.69
N SER A 37 17.84 -9.07 -4.78
CA SER A 37 17.89 -10.45 -5.28
C SER A 37 18.68 -10.58 -6.57
N ASP A 38 19.39 -11.70 -6.68
CA ASP A 38 20.01 -12.11 -7.94
C ASP A 38 18.95 -12.32 -9.01
N ARG A 39 19.28 -11.95 -10.26
CA ARG A 39 18.38 -12.04 -11.42
C ARG A 39 17.75 -13.42 -11.60
N GLN A 40 18.48 -14.49 -11.27
CA GLN A 40 17.99 -15.87 -11.36
C GLN A 40 16.92 -16.20 -10.30
N LEU A 41 16.94 -15.52 -9.15
CA LEU A 41 16.07 -15.81 -8.00
C LEU A 41 14.91 -14.81 -7.87
N VAL A 42 14.98 -13.64 -8.50
CA VAL A 42 13.93 -12.59 -8.42
C VAL A 42 12.53 -13.15 -8.66
N LYS A 43 12.31 -13.92 -9.74
CA LYS A 43 10.98 -14.47 -10.07
C LYS A 43 10.46 -15.39 -8.96
N THR A 44 11.33 -16.25 -8.43
CA THR A 44 11.00 -17.19 -7.35
C THR A 44 10.70 -16.45 -6.05
N ARG A 45 11.50 -15.45 -5.68
CA ARG A 45 11.30 -14.64 -4.48
C ARG A 45 10.06 -13.77 -4.55
N LEU A 46 9.74 -13.18 -5.71
CA LEU A 46 8.49 -12.45 -5.92
C LEU A 46 7.27 -13.36 -5.81
N ARG A 47 7.34 -14.58 -6.35
CA ARG A 47 6.26 -15.58 -6.19
C ARG A 47 6.05 -15.95 -4.71
N TYR A 48 7.12 -16.23 -3.97
CA TYR A 48 7.01 -16.50 -2.54
C TYR A 48 6.45 -15.30 -1.77
N THR A 49 6.91 -14.09 -2.09
CA THR A 49 6.40 -12.84 -1.51
C THR A 49 4.90 -12.69 -1.76
N TRP A 50 4.43 -12.89 -3.00
CA TRP A 50 3.01 -12.84 -3.33
C TRP A 50 2.21 -13.88 -2.52
N MET A 51 2.66 -15.14 -2.50
CA MET A 51 1.97 -16.21 -1.76
C MET A 51 1.90 -15.89 -0.27
N THR A 52 3.02 -15.47 0.34
CA THR A 52 3.08 -15.11 1.75
C THR A 52 2.12 -13.96 2.08
N ILE A 53 2.14 -12.86 1.33
CA ILE A 53 1.29 -11.71 1.64
C ILE A 53 -0.19 -12.03 1.39
N VAL A 54 -0.54 -12.79 0.34
CA VAL A 54 -1.91 -13.25 0.12
C VAL A 54 -2.38 -14.14 1.27
N THR A 55 -1.57 -15.10 1.72
CA THR A 55 -1.91 -15.93 2.86
C THR A 55 -2.10 -15.09 4.13
N LEU A 56 -1.21 -14.13 4.39
CA LEU A 56 -1.36 -13.20 5.52
C LEU A 56 -2.65 -12.37 5.40
N GLY A 57 -3.01 -11.92 4.21
CA GLY A 57 -4.25 -11.18 3.98
C GLY A 57 -5.51 -11.98 4.26
N ILE A 58 -5.54 -13.25 3.84
CA ILE A 58 -6.65 -14.16 4.16
C ILE A 58 -6.70 -14.45 5.67
N LEU A 59 -5.56 -14.69 6.30
CA LEU A 59 -5.49 -14.91 7.75
C LEU A 59 -5.94 -13.70 8.55
N GLU A 60 -5.65 -12.49 8.07
CA GLU A 60 -6.12 -11.26 8.71
C GLU A 60 -7.65 -11.13 8.66
N GLU A 61 -8.31 -11.48 7.55
CA GLU A 61 -9.78 -11.53 7.51
C GLU A 61 -10.35 -12.54 8.53
N TYR A 62 -9.73 -13.72 8.64
CA TYR A 62 -10.11 -14.67 9.68
C TYR A 62 -9.84 -14.15 11.09
N ARG A 63 -8.77 -13.37 11.30
CA ARG A 63 -8.48 -12.72 12.58
C ARG A 63 -9.54 -11.68 12.92
N GLN A 64 -10.01 -10.91 11.94
CA GLN A 64 -11.06 -9.90 12.11
C GLN A 64 -12.39 -10.50 12.58
N TYR A 65 -12.72 -11.75 12.19
CA TYR A 65 -13.88 -12.47 12.71
C TYR A 65 -13.92 -12.55 14.24
N PHE A 66 -12.76 -12.54 14.90
CA PHE A 66 -12.65 -12.63 16.36
C PHE A 66 -12.61 -11.24 17.04
N VAL A 67 -12.67 -10.15 16.28
CA VAL A 67 -12.71 -8.79 16.80
C VAL A 67 -14.17 -8.34 16.92
N PRO A 68 -14.60 -7.83 18.10
CA PRO A 68 -15.94 -7.26 18.24
C PRO A 68 -16.20 -6.19 17.19
N ASP A 69 -17.43 -6.16 16.66
CA ASP A 69 -17.89 -5.18 15.66
C ASP A 69 -17.12 -5.20 14.33
N ARG A 70 -16.47 -6.32 13.99
CA ARG A 70 -15.87 -6.57 12.68
C ARG A 70 -16.44 -7.84 12.04
N SER A 71 -16.67 -7.76 10.74
CA SER A 71 -17.03 -8.89 9.87
C SER A 71 -15.79 -9.40 9.16
N ALA A 72 -15.70 -10.72 8.98
CA ALA A 72 -14.79 -11.29 8.01
C ALA A 72 -15.51 -11.34 6.67
N GLU A 73 -14.99 -10.66 5.65
CA GLU A 73 -15.67 -10.52 4.37
C GLU A 73 -14.84 -11.05 3.21
N PHE A 74 -15.50 -11.84 2.36
CA PHE A 74 -14.86 -12.38 1.16
C PHE A 74 -14.38 -11.27 0.21
N LEU A 75 -15.12 -10.16 0.12
CA LEU A 75 -14.75 -9.03 -0.73
C LEU A 75 -13.51 -8.30 -0.21
N ASP A 76 -13.28 -8.24 1.10
CA ASP A 76 -12.04 -7.72 1.69
C ASP A 76 -10.85 -8.62 1.35
N ALA A 77 -11.01 -9.95 1.46
CA ALA A 77 -9.98 -10.89 1.02
C ALA A 77 -9.63 -10.74 -0.47
N MET A 78 -10.64 -10.51 -1.33
CA MET A 78 -10.43 -10.21 -2.75
C MET A 78 -9.72 -8.87 -2.95
N ALA A 79 -10.11 -7.83 -2.23
CA ALA A 79 -9.43 -6.54 -2.27
C ALA A 79 -7.96 -6.67 -1.87
N ASN A 80 -7.65 -7.45 -0.83
CA ASN A 80 -6.29 -7.78 -0.42
C ASN A 80 -5.51 -8.44 -1.57
N ILE A 81 -6.05 -9.49 -2.19
CA ILE A 81 -5.37 -10.22 -3.29
C ILE A 81 -5.13 -9.33 -4.51
N ILE A 82 -6.11 -8.51 -4.89
CA ILE A 82 -5.97 -7.55 -6.00
C ILE A 82 -4.89 -6.52 -5.64
N GLY A 83 -4.92 -6.00 -4.41
CA GLY A 83 -3.92 -5.06 -3.90
C GLY A 83 -2.52 -5.65 -4.00
N VAL A 84 -2.30 -6.83 -3.43
CA VAL A 84 -1.02 -7.53 -3.48
C VAL A 84 -0.52 -7.68 -4.92
N THR A 85 -1.39 -8.10 -5.83
CA THR A 85 -1.07 -8.32 -7.23
C THR A 85 -0.67 -7.01 -7.92
N LEU A 86 -1.46 -5.95 -7.75
CA LEU A 86 -1.18 -4.64 -8.34
C LEU A 86 0.13 -4.06 -7.79
N GLY A 87 0.39 -4.14 -6.49
CA GLY A 87 1.62 -3.61 -5.90
C GLY A 87 2.89 -4.28 -6.45
N ILE A 88 2.88 -5.60 -6.65
CA ILE A 88 4.00 -6.32 -7.29
C ILE A 88 4.14 -5.91 -8.77
N LEU A 89 3.05 -5.79 -9.52
CA LEU A 89 3.08 -5.35 -10.92
C LEU A 89 3.65 -3.93 -11.06
N VAL A 90 3.23 -3.01 -10.20
CA VAL A 90 3.74 -1.63 -10.15
C VAL A 90 5.24 -1.63 -9.81
N SER A 91 5.68 -2.48 -8.88
CA SER A 91 7.11 -2.62 -8.55
C SER A 91 7.94 -3.04 -9.76
N LEU A 92 7.46 -4.04 -10.49
CA LEU A 92 8.11 -4.53 -11.71
C LEU A 92 8.17 -3.45 -12.79
N PHE A 93 7.07 -2.72 -12.98
CA PHE A 93 6.99 -1.63 -13.95
C PHE A 93 7.99 -0.50 -13.65
N ILE A 94 8.02 -0.03 -12.40
CA ILE A 94 8.97 1.01 -11.95
C ILE A 94 10.41 0.52 -12.11
N PHE A 95 10.71 -0.70 -11.66
CA PHE A 95 12.05 -1.26 -11.78
C PHE A 95 12.49 -1.36 -13.25
N HIS A 96 11.60 -1.79 -14.15
CA HIS A 96 11.89 -1.88 -15.57
C HIS A 96 12.23 -0.51 -16.19
N ILE A 97 11.42 0.52 -15.92
CA ILE A 97 11.67 1.89 -16.38
C ILE A 97 13.05 2.38 -15.92
N VAL A 98 13.40 2.11 -14.68
CA VAL A 98 14.63 2.63 -14.09
C VAL A 98 15.86 1.84 -14.53
N TYR A 99 15.75 0.51 -14.68
CA TYR A 99 16.86 -0.40 -15.02
C TYR A 99 17.47 -0.12 -16.41
N ASN A 100 16.69 0.41 -17.36
CA ASN A 100 17.12 0.61 -18.75
C ASN A 100 18.10 1.79 -18.95
N THR A 101 19.00 2.07 -18.01
CA THR A 101 19.96 3.19 -18.09
C THR A 101 21.27 2.86 -17.39
N ASN A 102 22.39 3.34 -17.95
CA ASN A 102 23.78 3.01 -17.58
C ASN A 102 24.25 3.31 -16.13
N ARG A 103 23.41 3.86 -15.22
CA ARG A 103 23.79 4.16 -13.82
C ARG A 103 23.00 3.34 -12.81
N PHE A 104 23.05 2.03 -12.94
CA PHE A 104 22.25 1.07 -12.15
C PHE A 104 22.34 1.30 -10.62
N LEU A 105 23.55 1.39 -10.04
CA LEU A 105 23.71 1.51 -8.58
C LEU A 105 23.13 2.81 -8.00
N SER A 106 23.37 3.96 -8.67
CA SER A 106 22.80 5.25 -8.27
C SER A 106 21.28 5.25 -8.34
N LYS A 107 20.71 4.48 -9.26
CA LYS A 107 19.28 4.37 -9.49
C LYS A 107 18.59 3.44 -8.51
N SER A 108 19.22 2.32 -8.15
CA SER A 108 18.75 1.44 -7.08
C SER A 108 18.62 2.17 -5.75
N ILE A 109 19.62 3.00 -5.41
CA ILE A 109 19.58 3.87 -4.23
C ILE A 109 18.45 4.90 -4.36
N ALA A 110 18.28 5.52 -5.53
CA ALA A 110 17.20 6.48 -5.76
C ALA A 110 15.80 5.85 -5.61
N ILE A 111 15.58 4.64 -6.14
CA ILE A 111 14.32 3.91 -5.97
C ILE A 111 14.10 3.58 -4.49
N TYR A 112 15.13 3.10 -3.80
CA TYR A 112 15.01 2.79 -2.38
C TYR A 112 14.63 4.03 -1.56
N LEU A 113 15.29 5.17 -1.81
CA LEU A 113 14.96 6.44 -1.15
C LEU A 113 13.55 6.91 -1.51
N LEU A 114 13.12 6.76 -2.77
CA LEU A 114 11.77 7.10 -3.20
C LEU A 114 10.70 6.33 -2.42
N VAL A 115 10.95 5.05 -2.11
CA VAL A 115 10.03 4.22 -1.32
C VAL A 115 10.15 4.49 0.18
N LEU A 116 11.37 4.68 0.69
CA LEU A 116 11.62 4.89 2.11
C LEU A 116 11.08 6.24 2.60
N THR A 117 11.21 7.29 1.80
CA THR A 117 10.80 8.65 2.16
C THR A 117 9.32 8.74 2.57
N PRO A 118 8.33 8.26 1.77
CA PRO A 118 6.94 8.29 2.17
C PRO A 118 6.64 7.43 3.40
N MET A 119 7.36 6.32 3.62
CA MET A 119 7.22 5.54 4.87
C MET A 119 7.69 6.32 6.09
N LEU A 120 8.81 7.02 5.99
CA LEU A 120 9.33 7.87 7.06
C LEU A 120 8.42 9.08 7.31
N ILE A 121 7.89 9.70 6.26
CA ILE A 121 6.89 10.77 6.39
C ILE A 121 5.62 10.23 7.06
N GLY A 122 5.16 9.04 6.66
CA GLY A 122 4.02 8.37 7.31
C GLY A 122 4.25 8.17 8.80
N LEU A 123 5.44 7.72 9.20
CA LEU A 123 5.82 7.60 10.62
C LEU A 123 5.93 8.94 11.35
N LEU A 124 6.25 10.04 10.66
CA LEU A 124 6.29 11.38 11.27
C LEU A 124 4.88 11.96 11.50
N VAL A 125 3.96 11.70 10.58
CA VAL A 125 2.60 12.26 10.59
C VAL A 125 1.61 11.37 11.36
N ILE A 126 1.68 10.06 11.16
CA ILE A 126 0.76 9.04 11.71
C ILE A 126 1.49 8.27 12.81
N ASN A 127 1.84 8.96 13.88
CA ASN A 127 2.44 8.35 15.06
C ASN A 127 1.49 8.46 16.24
N GLU A 128 1.45 7.43 17.09
CA GLU A 128 0.71 7.45 18.36
C GLU A 128 1.13 8.62 19.26
N ARG A 129 2.37 9.09 19.10
CA ARG A 129 2.88 10.32 19.70
C ARG A 129 3.34 11.25 18.58
N PRO A 130 2.49 12.18 18.11
CA PRO A 130 2.88 13.07 17.02
C PRO A 130 4.06 13.94 17.47
N PHE A 131 5.16 13.88 16.74
CA PHE A 131 6.30 14.78 16.95
C PHE A 131 5.95 16.23 16.63
N ILE A 132 4.98 16.40 15.72
CA ILE A 132 4.39 17.68 15.34
C ILE A 132 2.96 17.65 15.86
N ALA A 133 2.71 18.29 17.00
CA ALA A 133 1.36 18.53 17.47
C ALA A 133 0.74 19.62 16.58
N PHE A 134 -0.31 19.28 15.84
CA PHE A 134 -1.09 20.28 15.12
C PHE A 134 -2.15 20.81 16.07
N ASP A 135 -2.11 22.11 16.38
CA ASP A 135 -3.11 22.78 17.23
C ASP A 135 -4.52 22.74 16.61
N GLN A 136 -4.61 22.44 15.30
CA GLN A 136 -5.86 22.34 14.56
C GLN A 136 -5.84 21.14 13.59
N PRO A 137 -6.99 20.53 13.29
CA PRO A 137 -7.12 19.49 12.27
C PRO A 137 -6.50 19.89 10.93
N ILE A 138 -5.89 18.93 10.23
CA ILE A 138 -5.22 19.16 8.92
C ILE A 138 -6.16 19.82 7.90
N GLN A 139 -7.46 19.50 7.94
CA GLN A 139 -8.48 20.10 7.07
C GLN A 139 -8.58 21.62 7.25
N ASP A 140 -8.53 22.11 8.49
CA ASP A 140 -8.62 23.54 8.80
C ASP A 140 -7.35 24.27 8.39
N GLN A 141 -6.20 23.62 8.48
CA GLN A 141 -4.93 24.18 7.97
C GLN A 141 -4.94 24.34 6.46
N PHE A 142 -5.42 23.33 5.72
CA PHE A 142 -5.59 23.46 4.26
C PHE A 142 -6.56 24.59 3.92
N HIS A 143 -7.69 24.70 4.62
CA HIS A 143 -8.67 25.75 4.38
C HIS A 143 -8.06 27.16 4.60
N ASN A 144 -7.33 27.36 5.68
CA ASN A 144 -6.63 28.61 5.97
C ASN A 144 -5.49 28.91 4.98
N LEU A 145 -4.81 27.87 4.48
CA LEU A 145 -3.75 28.03 3.50
C LEU A 145 -4.32 28.47 2.15
N PHE A 146 -5.41 27.86 1.69
CA PHE A 146 -6.13 28.29 0.49
C PHE A 146 -6.67 29.72 0.65
N ALA A 147 -7.28 30.04 1.79
CA ALA A 147 -7.74 31.39 2.10
C ALA A 147 -6.59 32.43 2.12
N SER A 148 -5.39 32.04 2.58
CA SER A 148 -4.21 32.93 2.60
C SER A 148 -3.58 33.15 1.22
N ILE A 149 -3.77 32.21 0.29
CA ILE A 149 -3.30 32.30 -1.09
C ILE A 149 -4.39 32.93 -2.00
N GLY A 150 -5.58 33.22 -1.46
CA GLY A 150 -6.66 33.89 -2.17
C GLY A 150 -7.42 32.99 -3.15
N LEU A 151 -7.46 31.67 -2.89
CA LEU A 151 -8.29 30.69 -3.59
C LEU A 151 -9.48 30.27 -2.73
#